data_AF-A0A2S2P5I9-F1
#
_entry.id   AF-A0A2S2P5I9-F1
#
_cell.length_a   1.000
_cell.length_b   1.000
_cell.length_c   1.000
_cell.angle_alpha   90.00
_cell.angle_beta   90.00
_cell.angle_gamma   90.00
#
_symmetry.space_group_name_H-M   'P 1'
#
loop_
_entity.id
_entity.type
_entity.pdbx_description
1 polymer ?
#
loop_
_entity_poly.entity_id
_entity_poly.type
_entity_poly.pdbx_seq_one_letter_code
_entity_poly.pdbx_strand_id
1 'polypeptide(L)'
;PLSFSEKTYDWYKGDYNNILSFLGSINWTEIFNIRNDITTITEKFYSLLFYAINTFIPKKRYYKSKFPCWFSKDLINLIKLKKYQHSIFKLSNTYDDYQQFSS
;
A
#
# COMPACT_ATOMS: atom_id res chain seq x y z
N PRO A 1 -10.06 15.45 8.24
CA PRO A 1 -10.40 14.01 8.10
C PRO A 1 -9.13 13.14 8.01
N LEU A 2 -8.82 12.38 9.07
CA LEU A 2 -7.60 11.57 9.16
C LEU A 2 -7.78 10.24 8.41
N SER A 3 -7.39 10.20 7.13
CA SER A 3 -7.15 8.94 6.43
C SER A 3 -5.74 8.45 6.81
N PHE A 4 -5.65 7.43 7.66
CA PHE A 4 -4.37 6.77 7.92
C PHE A 4 -3.94 6.03 6.65
N SER A 5 -3.03 6.65 5.89
CA SER A 5 -2.38 6.04 4.74
C SER A 5 -1.05 5.44 5.21
N GLU A 6 -1.10 4.27 5.84
CA GLU A 6 0.14 3.54 6.11
C GLU A 6 0.67 2.98 4.79
N LYS A 7 1.90 3.35 4.46
CA LYS A 7 2.65 2.76 3.34
C LYS A 7 3.30 1.49 3.87
N THR A 8 2.86 0.34 3.38
CA THR A 8 3.44 -0.96 3.73
C THR A 8 4.11 -1.57 2.50
N TYR A 9 5.10 -2.42 2.71
CA TYR A 9 5.75 -3.14 1.62
C TYR A 9 4.77 -4.15 1.00
N ASP A 10 4.75 -4.21 -0.33
CA ASP A 10 4.01 -5.23 -1.06
C ASP A 10 4.92 -6.42 -1.35
N TRP A 11 5.12 -7.26 -0.34
CA TRP A 11 5.98 -8.45 -0.42
C TRP A 11 5.61 -9.38 -1.57
N TYR A 12 4.31 -9.48 -1.92
CA TYR A 12 3.87 -10.30 -3.04
C TYR A 12 4.40 -9.83 -4.40
N LYS A 13 4.66 -8.52 -4.55
CA LYS A 13 5.17 -7.91 -5.79
C LYS A 13 6.66 -7.55 -5.72
N GLY A 14 7.38 -8.06 -4.72
CA GLY A 14 8.81 -7.83 -4.60
C GLY A 14 9.60 -8.51 -5.71
N ASP A 15 10.62 -7.84 -6.24
CA ASP A 15 11.54 -8.42 -7.20
C ASP A 15 12.67 -9.17 -6.48
N TYR A 16 12.38 -10.41 -6.08
CA TYR A 16 13.31 -11.24 -5.33
C TYR A 16 14.54 -11.68 -6.13
N ASN A 17 14.44 -11.75 -7.46
CA ASN A 17 15.57 -12.10 -8.32
C ASN A 17 16.63 -11.00 -8.27
N ASN A 18 16.22 -9.74 -8.36
CA ASN A 18 17.13 -8.61 -8.23
C ASN A 18 17.66 -8.43 -6.81
N ILE A 19 16.87 -8.75 -5.77
CA ILE A 19 17.37 -8.82 -4.38
C ILE A 19 18.49 -9.86 -4.27
N LEU A 20 18.27 -11.07 -4.79
CA LEU A 20 19.27 -12.14 -4.75
C LEU A 20 20.52 -11.76 -5.54
N SER A 21 20.37 -11.19 -6.74
CA SER A 21 21.49 -10.72 -7.56
C SER A 21 22.28 -9.62 -6.84
N PHE A 22 21.60 -8.67 -6.22
CA PHE A 22 22.24 -7.59 -5.46
C PHE A 22 23.01 -8.16 -4.25
N LEU A 23 22.35 -8.96 -3.41
CA LEU A 23 22.99 -9.54 -2.23
C LEU A 23 24.13 -10.51 -2.59
N GLY A 24 24.02 -11.23 -3.70
CA GLY A 24 25.06 -12.10 -4.23
C GLY A 24 26.25 -11.36 -4.83
N SER A 25 26.04 -10.13 -5.32
CA SER A 25 27.12 -9.29 -5.86
C SER A 25 28.03 -8.67 -4.78
N ILE A 26 27.60 -8.71 -3.51
CA ILE A 26 28.32 -8.11 -2.39
C ILE A 26 29.42 -9.07 -1.91
N ASN A 27 30.62 -8.53 -1.74
CA ASN A 27 31.73 -9.26 -1.14
C ASN A 27 31.60 -9.31 0.38
N TRP A 28 30.85 -10.29 0.89
CA TRP A 28 30.58 -10.43 2.32
C TRP A 28 31.83 -10.68 3.18
N THR A 29 32.82 -11.39 2.64
CA THR A 29 34.06 -11.68 3.37
C THR A 29 34.83 -10.42 3.67
N GLU A 30 34.88 -9.48 2.72
CA GLU A 30 35.49 -8.17 2.91
C GLU A 30 34.73 -7.37 3.98
N ILE A 31 33.41 -7.30 3.90
CA ILE A 31 32.59 -6.55 4.87
C ILE A 31 32.76 -7.07 6.29
N PHE A 32 32.82 -8.40 6.46
CA PHE A 32 32.97 -9.03 7.77
C PHE A 32 34.40 -8.99 8.30
N ASN A 33 35.41 -8.88 7.43
CA ASN A 33 36.81 -8.81 7.85
C ASN A 33 37.31 -7.38 8.11
N ILE A 34 36.65 -6.34 7.58
CA ILE A 34 37.10 -4.94 7.74
C ILE A 34 36.98 -4.44 9.20
N ARG A 35 36.09 -5.02 10.02
CA ARG A 35 35.82 -4.49 11.37
C ARG A 35 35.88 -5.59 12.43
N ASN A 36 36.64 -5.34 13.50
CA ASN A 36 36.65 -6.22 14.68
C ASN A 36 35.41 -6.06 15.58
N ASP A 37 34.55 -5.08 15.31
CA ASP A 37 33.35 -4.83 16.11
C ASP A 37 32.11 -5.42 15.43
N ILE A 38 31.52 -6.42 16.08
CA ILE A 38 30.31 -7.11 15.67
C ILE A 38 29.12 -6.15 15.51
N THR A 39 29.08 -5.07 16.29
CA THR A 39 28.00 -4.08 16.26
C THR A 39 28.00 -3.36 14.91
N THR A 40 29.17 -2.86 14.50
CA THR A 40 29.31 -2.19 13.19
C THR A 40 29.08 -3.12 12.00
N ILE A 41 29.47 -4.39 12.12
CA ILE A 41 29.21 -5.40 11.08
C ILE A 41 27.71 -5.62 10.91
N THR A 42 27.00 -5.81 12.02
CA THR A 42 25.56 -6.08 12.00
C THR A 42 24.77 -4.87 11.48
N GLU A 43 25.13 -3.66 11.90
CA GLU A 43 24.57 -2.43 11.33
C GLU A 43 24.77 -2.34 9.82
N LYS A 44 25.98 -2.66 9.33
CA LYS A 44 26.27 -2.63 7.90
C LYS A 44 25.45 -3.67 7.13
N PHE A 45 25.33 -4.88 7.67
CA PHE A 45 24.50 -5.94 7.12
C PHE A 45 23.04 -5.49 6.98
N TYR A 46 22.44 -5.00 8.08
CA TYR A 46 21.06 -4.52 8.06
C TYR A 46 20.88 -3.33 7.11
N SER A 47 21.85 -2.42 7.02
CA SER A 47 21.78 -1.29 6.08
C SER A 47 21.68 -1.75 4.61
N LEU A 48 22.45 -2.78 4.22
CA LEU A 48 22.44 -3.33 2.86
C LEU A 48 21.16 -4.11 2.60
N LEU A 49 20.69 -4.88 3.58
CA LEU A 49 19.43 -5.61 3.49
C LEU A 49 18.24 -4.66 3.34
N PHE A 50 18.17 -3.61 4.17
CA PHE A 50 17.12 -2.61 4.07
C PHE A 50 17.22 -1.79 2.79
N TYR A 51 18.42 -1.54 2.27
CA TYR A 51 18.59 -0.93 0.96
C TYR A 51 17.98 -1.82 -0.14
N ALA A 52 18.31 -3.12 -0.16
CA ALA A 52 17.74 -4.06 -1.12
C ALA A 52 16.20 -4.09 -1.04
N ILE A 53 15.65 -4.22 0.17
CA ILE A 53 14.19 -4.22 0.41
C ILE A 53 13.55 -2.92 -0.09
N ASN A 54 14.14 -1.76 0.23
CA ASN A 54 13.58 -0.48 -0.18
C ASN A 54 13.63 -0.24 -1.69
N THR A 55 14.65 -0.77 -2.36
CA THR A 55 14.87 -0.58 -3.80
C THR A 55 14.01 -1.54 -4.63
N PHE A 56 13.92 -2.80 -4.21
CA PHE A 56 13.32 -3.87 -5.02
C PHE A 56 11.91 -4.30 -4.57
N ILE A 57 11.41 -3.81 -3.43
CA ILE A 57 10.05 -4.10 -2.96
C ILE A 57 9.19 -2.86 -3.03
N PRO A 58 8.15 -2.84 -3.88
CA PRO A 58 7.28 -1.68 -4.00
C PRO A 58 6.49 -1.47 -2.72
N LYS A 59 6.22 -0.20 -2.39
CA LYS A 59 5.36 0.18 -1.26
C LYS A 59 3.94 0.36 -1.76
N LYS A 60 2.98 -0.37 -1.17
CA LYS A 60 1.55 -0.17 -1.41
C LYS A 60 0.94 0.70 -0.31
N ARG A 61 -0.08 1.47 -0.71
CA ARG A 61 -0.92 2.19 0.25
C ARG A 61 -2.05 1.27 0.66
N TYR A 62 -2.19 1.05 1.96
CA TYR A 62 -3.39 0.41 2.47
C TYR A 62 -4.41 1.48 2.82
N TYR A 63 -5.63 1.31 2.33
CA TYR A 63 -6.75 2.16 2.70
C TYR A 63 -7.68 1.35 3.58
N LYS A 64 -7.77 1.74 4.87
CA LYS A 64 -8.81 1.19 5.73
C LYS A 64 -10.16 1.64 5.18
N SER A 65 -11.01 0.67 4.84
CA SER A 65 -12.38 0.96 4.42
C SER A 65 -13.09 1.74 5.53
N LYS A 66 -13.83 2.79 5.16
CA LYS A 66 -14.77 3.45 6.07
C LYS A 66 -16.02 2.60 6.32
N PHE A 67 -16.22 1.57 5.51
CA PHE A 67 -17.32 0.62 5.65
C PHE A 67 -16.88 -0.54 6.54
N PRO A 68 -17.80 -1.10 7.34
CA PRO A 68 -17.54 -2.32 8.09
C PRO A 68 -17.03 -3.45 7.21
N CYS A 69 -16.26 -4.38 7.79
CA CYS A 69 -15.65 -5.50 7.05
C CYS A 69 -16.67 -6.45 6.40
N TRP A 70 -17.89 -6.51 6.91
CA TRP A 70 -18.99 -7.34 6.40
C TRP A 70 -19.77 -6.67 5.26
N PHE A 71 -19.41 -5.45 4.85
CA PHE A 71 -19.97 -4.85 3.64
C PHE A 71 -19.31 -5.43 2.38
N SER A 72 -20.12 -5.93 1.45
CA SER A 72 -19.64 -6.32 0.12
C SER A 72 -19.27 -5.09 -0.70
N LYS A 73 -18.37 -5.27 -1.69
CA LYS A 73 -18.03 -4.21 -2.65
C LYS A 73 -19.25 -3.70 -3.39
N ASP A 74 -20.18 -4.59 -3.74
CA ASP A 74 -21.41 -4.26 -4.45
C ASP A 74 -22.34 -3.39 -3.59
N LEU A 75 -22.52 -3.73 -2.31
CA LEU A 75 -23.31 -2.92 -1.37
C LEU A 75 -22.71 -1.52 -1.20
N ILE A 76 -21.37 -1.44 -1.09
CA ILE A 76 -20.67 -0.15 -1.01
C ILE A 76 -20.91 0.68 -2.27
N ASN A 77 -20.87 0.06 -3.45
CA ASN A 77 -21.10 0.74 -4.72
C ASN A 77 -22.55 1.23 -4.84
N LEU A 78 -23.54 0.40 -4.47
CA LEU A 78 -24.95 0.79 -4.44
C LEU A 78 -25.19 1.99 -3.51
N ILE A 79 -24.59 2.00 -2.32
CA ILE A 79 -24.71 3.12 -1.38
C ILE A 79 -24.09 4.40 -1.95
N LYS A 80 -22.93 4.30 -2.61
CA LYS A 80 -22.29 5.45 -3.27
C LYS A 80 -23.15 5.97 -4.42
N LEU A 81 -23.69 5.09 -5.26
CA LEU A 81 -24.54 5.44 -6.39
C LEU A 81 -25.81 6.15 -5.93
N LYS A 82 -26.50 5.59 -4.93
CA LYS A 82 -27.69 6.21 -4.35
C LYS A 82 -27.41 7.60 -3.77
N LYS A 83 -26.29 7.78 -3.07
CA LYS A 83 -25.86 9.10 -2.56
C LYS A 83 -25.57 10.09 -3.69
N TYR A 84 -24.96 9.62 -4.77
CA TYR A 84 -24.67 10.44 -5.94
C TYR A 84 -25.96 10.91 -6.63
N GLN A 85 -26.89 10.00 -6.93
CA GLN A 85 -28.19 10.36 -7.51
C GLN A 85 -28.99 11.31 -6.61
N HIS A 86 -28.99 11.07 -5.29
CA HIS A 86 -29.62 11.99 -4.34
C HIS A 86 -28.98 13.39 -4.39
N SER A 87 -27.67 13.48 -4.57
CA SER A 87 -26.97 14.77 -4.70
C SER A 87 -27.33 15.50 -5.99
N ILE A 88 -27.51 14.78 -7.10
CA ILE A 88 -28.00 15.35 -8.37
C ILE A 88 -29.41 15.92 -8.17
N PHE A 89 -30.34 15.11 -7.65
CA PHE A 89 -31.70 15.54 -7.38
C PHE A 89 -31.74 16.79 -6.47
N LYS A 90 -30.89 16.84 -5.44
CA LYS A 90 -30.82 18.02 -4.55
C LYS A 90 -30.36 19.30 -5.26
N LEU A 91 -29.58 19.18 -6.34
CA LEU A 91 -29.09 20.32 -7.12
C LEU A 91 -30.07 20.75 -8.21
N SER A 92 -30.64 19.79 -8.93
CA SER A 92 -31.51 20.04 -10.08
C SER A 92 -32.98 20.26 -9.67
N ASN A 93 -33.41 19.62 -8.58
CA ASN A 93 -34.77 19.59 -8.06
C ASN A 93 -35.83 19.17 -9.09
N THR A 94 -35.45 18.34 -10.07
CA THR A 94 -36.35 17.83 -11.11
C THR A 94 -37.02 16.52 -10.70
N TYR A 95 -38.15 16.21 -11.33
CA TYR A 95 -38.87 14.96 -11.10
C TYR A 95 -38.12 13.74 -11.67
N ASP A 96 -37.47 13.90 -12.83
CA ASP A 96 -36.72 12.81 -13.47
C ASP A 96 -35.53 12.36 -12.61
N ASP A 97 -34.80 13.31 -12.03
CA ASP A 97 -33.68 13.01 -11.12
C ASP A 97 -34.17 12.36 -9.81
N TYR A 98 -35.37 12.72 -9.36
CA TYR A 98 -36.01 12.04 -8.22
C TYR A 98 -36.33 10.58 -8.54
N GLN A 99 -36.93 10.31 -9.70
CA GLN A 99 -37.23 8.95 -10.14
C GLN A 99 -35.95 8.09 -10.15
N GLN A 100 -34.87 8.63 -10.72
CA GLN A 100 -33.59 7.95 -10.80
C GLN A 100 -32.93 7.71 -9.43
N PHE A 101 -33.14 8.58 -8.45
CA PHE A 101 -32.68 8.39 -7.06
C PHE A 101 -33.53 7.37 -6.28
N SER A 102 -34.84 7.35 -6.55
CA SER A 102 -35.83 6.59 -5.78
C SER A 102 -36.04 5.15 -6.25
N SER A 103 -35.62 4.83 -7.48
CA SER A 103 -35.57 3.49 -8.06
C SER A 103 -34.49 2.62 -7.41
#